data_AF-A0A4R7HZQ8-F1
#
_entry.id   AF-A0A4R7HZQ8-F1
#
_cell.length_a   1.000
_cell.length_b   1.000
_cell.length_c   1.000
_cell.angle_alpha   90.00
_cell.angle_beta   90.00
_cell.angle_gamma   90.00
#
_symmetry.space_group_name_H-M   'P 1'
#
loop_
_entity.id
_entity.type
_entity.pdbx_description
1 polymer ?
#
loop_
_entity_poly.entity_id
_entity_poly.type
_entity_poly.pdbx_seq_one_letter_code
_entity_poly.pdbx_strand_id
1 'polypeptide(L)' 'MSCDDQDHVDFLCAAADKIDGWAETAELMGDDQQAVKLREKARLARERAMQFLDD' A
#
# COMPACT_ATOMS: atom_id res chain seq x y z
N MET A 1 4.38 18.00 10.19
CA MET A 1 4.18 17.71 8.75
C MET A 1 4.42 18.93 7.89
N SER A 2 5.48 18.86 7.08
CA SER A 2 5.67 19.76 5.94
C SER A 2 4.68 19.40 4.81
N CYS A 3 4.51 20.30 3.82
CA CYS A 3 3.70 20.00 2.63
C CYS A 3 4.22 18.75 1.88
N ASP A 4 5.55 18.57 1.87
CA ASP A 4 6.20 17.44 1.20
C ASP A 4 5.91 16.10 1.89
N ASP A 5 5.85 16.08 3.23
CA ASP A 5 5.53 14.86 4.00
C ASP A 5 4.09 14.40 3.75
N GLN A 6 3.15 15.36 3.66
CA GLN A 6 1.76 15.05 3.36
C GLN A 6 1.62 14.47 1.94
N ASP A 7 2.29 15.05 0.95
CA ASP A 7 2.29 14.53 -0.42
C ASP A 7 2.88 13.11 -0.50
N HIS A 8 3.90 12.81 0.30
CA HIS A 8 4.47 11.47 0.42
C HIS A 8 3.49 10.47 1.05
N VAL A 9 2.78 10.87 2.10
CA VAL A 9 1.75 10.04 2.74
C VAL A 9 0.62 9.73 1.76
N ASP A 10 0.11 10.73 1.06
CA ASP A 10 -0.97 10.57 0.10
C ASP A 10 -0.55 9.65 -1.06
N PHE A 11 0.69 9.80 -1.55
CA PHE A 11 1.25 8.92 -2.58
C PHE A 11 1.35 7.46 -2.11
N LEU A 12 1.86 7.23 -0.90
CA LEU A 12 2.00 5.88 -0.34
C LEU A 12 0.65 5.21 -0.08
N CYS A 13 -0.35 5.97 0.40
CA CYS A 13 -1.71 5.48 0.58
C CYS A 13 -2.33 5.09 -0.77
N ALA A 14 -2.23 5.95 -1.79
CA ALA A 14 -2.74 5.67 -3.12
C ALA A 14 -2.06 4.46 -3.78
N ALA A 15 -0.76 4.26 -3.52
CA ALA A 15 -0.05 3.08 -3.97
C ALA A 15 -0.55 1.80 -3.27
N ALA A 16 -0.77 1.86 -1.95
CA ALA A 16 -1.31 0.73 -1.19
C ALA A 16 -2.69 0.29 -1.71
N ASP A 17 -3.58 1.24 -1.98
CA ASP A 17 -4.93 0.94 -2.47
C ASP A 17 -4.92 0.29 -3.87
N LYS A 18 -4.01 0.73 -4.75
CA LYS A 18 -3.81 0.08 -6.05
C LYS A 18 -3.29 -1.35 -5.91
N ILE A 19 -2.35 -1.56 -4.99
CA ILE A 19 -1.78 -2.89 -4.74
C ILE A 19 -2.84 -3.83 -4.17
N ASP A 20 -3.72 -3.35 -3.29
CA ASP A 20 -4.83 -4.14 -2.78
C ASP A 20 -5.81 -4.54 -3.90
N GLY A 21 -6.13 -3.62 -4.83
CA GLY A 21 -6.95 -3.97 -6.01
C GLY A 21 -6.29 -5.04 -6.90
N TRP A 22 -4.95 -5.04 -7.02
CA TRP A 22 -4.24 -6.13 -7.69
C TRP A 22 -4.27 -7.43 -6.89
N ALA A 23 -4.22 -7.37 -5.56
CA ALA A 23 -4.34 -8.54 -4.71
C ALA A 23 -5.72 -9.20 -4.87
N GLU A 24 -6.79 -8.41 -4.86
CA GLU A 24 -8.16 -8.89 -5.13
C GLU A 24 -8.25 -9.53 -6.52
N THR A 25 -7.64 -8.91 -7.53
CA THR A 25 -7.59 -9.50 -8.88
C THR A 25 -6.85 -10.85 -8.87
N ALA A 26 -5.74 -10.97 -8.13
CA ALA A 26 -5.00 -12.22 -8.01
C ALA A 26 -5.83 -13.33 -7.31
N GLU A 27 -6.57 -12.99 -6.25
CA GLU A 27 -7.49 -13.92 -5.58
C GLU A 27 -8.60 -14.40 -6.53
N LEU A 28 -9.19 -13.48 -7.31
CA LEU A 28 -10.22 -13.82 -8.30
C LEU A 28 -9.69 -14.77 -9.39
N MET A 29 -8.39 -14.70 -9.70
CA MET A 29 -7.72 -15.57 -10.66
C MET A 29 -7.22 -16.89 -10.04
N GLY A 30 -7.41 -17.08 -8.73
CA GLY A 30 -6.92 -18.25 -8.00
C GLY A 30 -5.41 -18.26 -7.74
N ASP A 31 -4.74 -17.10 -7.85
CA ASP A 31 -3.32 -16.94 -7.54
C ASP A 31 -3.13 -16.41 -6.10
N ASP A 32 -3.43 -17.28 -5.13
CA ASP A 32 -3.37 -16.96 -3.70
C ASP A 32 -1.97 -16.53 -3.25
N GLN A 33 -0.92 -17.11 -3.83
CA GLN A 33 0.46 -16.76 -3.49
C GLN A 33 0.79 -15.32 -3.90
N GLN A 34 0.35 -14.91 -5.10
CA GLN A 34 0.54 -13.55 -5.56
C GLN A 34 -0.31 -12.56 -4.76
N ALA A 35 -1.55 -12.92 -4.42
CA ALA A 35 -2.41 -12.10 -3.57
C ALA A 35 -1.77 -11.81 -2.20
N VAL A 36 -1.21 -12.83 -1.53
CA VAL A 36 -0.51 -12.65 -0.25
C VAL A 36 0.68 -11.70 -0.37
N LYS A 37 1.51 -11.87 -1.41
CA LYS A 37 2.66 -10.98 -1.66
C LYS A 37 2.24 -9.55 -1.92
N LEU A 38 1.13 -9.34 -2.63
CA LEU A 38 0.60 -8.01 -2.91
C LEU A 38 0.07 -7.37 -1.62
N ARG A 39 -0.70 -8.09 -0.80
CA ARG A 39 -1.16 -7.58 0.50
C ARG A 39 -0.01 -7.20 1.43
N GLU A 40 1.06 -7.98 1.45
CA GLU A 40 2.25 -7.62 2.23
C GLU A 40 2.88 -6.30 1.75
N LYS A 41 2.95 -6.07 0.44
CA LYS A 41 3.44 -4.80 -0.13
C LYS A 41 2.53 -3.62 0.20
N ALA A 42 1.20 -3.79 0.11
CA ALA A 42 0.25 -2.74 0.49
C ALA A 42 0.40 -2.38 1.98
N ARG A 43 0.56 -3.39 2.85
CA ARG A 43 0.84 -3.19 4.29
C ARG A 43 2.11 -2.38 4.51
N LEU A 44 3.21 -2.74 3.86
CA LEU A 44 4.49 -2.02 3.99
C LEU A 44 4.40 -0.56 3.51
N ALA A 45 3.65 -0.29 2.45
CA ALA A 45 3.40 1.08 1.98
C ALA A 45 2.65 1.91 3.02
N ARG A 46 1.63 1.35 3.68
CA ARG A 46 0.88 2.00 4.76
C ARG A 46 1.74 2.22 6.00
N GLU A 47 2.55 1.23 6.40
CA GLU A 47 3.51 1.39 7.50
C GLU A 47 4.51 2.51 7.23
N ARG A 48 5.00 2.60 5.98
CA ARG A 48 5.89 3.70 5.59
C ARG A 48 5.19 5.05 5.61
N ALA A 49 3.92 5.13 5.20
CA ALA A 49 3.13 6.35 5.30
C ALA A 49 2.95 6.80 6.76
N MET A 50 2.68 5.85 7.65
CA MET A 50 2.53 6.12 9.09
C MET A 50 3.80 6.70 9.71
N GLN A 51 4.98 6.25 9.26
CA GLN A 51 6.27 6.82 9.72
C GLN A 51 6.43 8.32 9.39
N PHE A 52 5.84 8.81 8.30
CA PHE A 52 5.84 10.25 7.99
C PHE A 52 4.84 11.06 8.83
N LEU A 53 3.86 10.42 9.45
CA LEU A 53 2.89 11.05 10.36
C LEU A 53 3.42 11.16 11.78
N ASP A 54 4.33 10.27 12.18
CA ASP A 54 4.95 10.23 13.51
C ASP A 54 6.19 11.15 13.64
N ASP A 55 6.75 11.62 12.51
CA ASP A 55 7.89 12.56 12.42
C ASP A 55 7.45 14.04 12.34
#